data_AF-A0A7S2GT91-F1
#
_entry.id   AF-A0A7S2GT91-F1
#
_cell.length_a   1.000
_cell.length_b   1.000
_cell.length_c   1.000
_cell.angle_alpha   90.00
_cell.angle_beta   90.00
_cell.angle_gamma   90.00
#
_symmetry.space_group_name_H-M   'P 1'
#
loop_
_entity.id
_entity.type
_entity.pdbx_description
1 polymer ?
#
loop_
_entity_poly.entity_id
_entity_poly.type
_entity_poly.pdbx_seq_one_letter_code
_entity_poly.pdbx_strand_id
1 'polypeptide(L)'
;SNLEVLPDLAFELGGKPFMLPPEAYMGEVEGGLPEHLAGVISFNSSNTCQLLLIESNATTSNGALWILGMPFFRKYYTTFHLGASREERSFYITEAGQDCSPAGPGEASQGVPSDRRSQLRRVDLMKVHLPQTAKIAMKGQFARL
;
A
#
# COMPACT_ATOMS: atom_id res chain seq x y z
N SER A 1 -9.06 14.47 -11.64
CA SER A 1 -7.84 14.93 -10.93
C SER A 1 -6.67 14.94 -11.89
N ASN A 2 -5.74 15.89 -11.76
CA ASN A 2 -4.51 15.89 -12.54
C ASN A 2 -3.44 15.07 -11.77
N LEU A 3 -3.22 13.82 -12.18
CA LEU A 3 -2.25 12.93 -11.51
C LEU A 3 -0.82 13.19 -11.98
N GLU A 4 -0.64 13.72 -13.19
CA GLU A 4 0.66 13.92 -13.83
C GLU A 4 1.55 14.94 -13.10
N VAL A 5 0.95 15.78 -12.25
CA VAL A 5 1.68 16.77 -11.43
C VAL A 5 2.13 16.22 -10.08
N LEU A 6 1.67 15.04 -9.70
CA LEU A 6 2.01 14.42 -8.43
C LEU A 6 3.32 13.63 -8.56
N PRO A 7 4.16 13.61 -7.51
CA PRO A 7 5.45 12.96 -7.57
C PRO A 7 5.32 11.43 -7.45
N ASP A 8 6.32 10.72 -7.96
CA ASP A 8 6.53 9.34 -7.56
C ASP A 8 7.06 9.28 -6.12
N LEU A 9 6.53 8.37 -5.30
CA LEU A 9 7.07 8.10 -3.96
C LEU A 9 8.20 7.07 -4.08
N ALA A 10 9.41 7.47 -3.69
CA ALA A 10 10.61 6.64 -3.78
C ALA A 10 10.98 6.03 -2.41
N PHE A 11 11.35 4.75 -2.42
CA PHE A 11 11.78 3.98 -1.26
C PHE A 11 13.10 3.29 -1.56
N GLU A 12 13.99 3.22 -0.58
CA GLU A 12 15.21 2.40 -0.64
C GLU A 12 15.06 1.21 0.31
N LEU A 13 15.03 0.00 -0.23
CA LEU A 13 14.87 -1.23 0.55
C LEU A 13 16.01 -2.19 0.20
N GLY A 14 16.87 -2.50 1.16
CA GLY A 14 18.02 -3.39 0.95
C GLY A 14 18.98 -2.89 -0.13
N GLY A 15 19.18 -1.56 -0.22
CA GLY A 15 20.02 -0.92 -1.24
C GLY A 15 19.42 -0.90 -2.65
N LYS A 16 18.14 -1.26 -2.81
CA LYS A 16 17.43 -1.22 -4.10
C LYS A 16 16.34 -0.15 -4.10
N PRO A 17 16.20 0.64 -5.17
CA PRO A 17 15.15 1.63 -5.29
C PRO A 17 13.82 0.99 -5.70
N PHE A 18 12.73 1.48 -5.10
CA PHE A 18 11.34 1.15 -5.44
C PHE A 18 10.55 2.44 -5.57
N MET A 19 9.64 2.50 -6.55
CA MET A 19 8.87 3.71 -6.86
C MET A 19 7.38 3.38 -6.94
N LEU A 20 6.57 4.22 -6.28
CA LEU A 20 5.12 4.19 -6.40
C LEU A 20 4.66 5.42 -7.19
N PRO A 21 4.11 5.24 -8.40
CA PRO A 21 3.55 6.35 -9.15
C PRO A 21 2.25 6.85 -8.49
N PRO A 22 1.77 8.06 -8.85
CA PRO A 22 0.53 8.63 -8.33
C PRO A 22 -0.66 7.66 -8.32
N GLU A 23 -0.83 6.85 -9.35
CA GLU A 23 -1.95 5.90 -9.46
C GLU A 23 -1.86 4.72 -8.48
N ALA A 24 -0.68 4.49 -7.89
CA ALA A 24 -0.51 3.46 -6.88
C ALA A 24 -0.97 3.93 -5.49
N TYR A 25 -0.88 5.24 -5.21
CA TYR A 25 -1.22 5.80 -3.88
C TYR A 25 -2.39 6.78 -3.89
N MET A 26 -2.94 7.14 -5.05
CA MET A 26 -4.19 7.87 -5.22
C MET A 26 -5.30 6.91 -5.68
N GLY A 27 -6.54 7.18 -5.28
CA GLY A 27 -7.69 6.38 -5.70
C GLY A 27 -9.01 7.12 -5.62
N GLU A 28 -10.01 6.59 -6.31
CA GLU A 28 -11.41 6.97 -6.18
C GLU A 28 -12.02 6.24 -4.98
N VAL A 29 -12.36 6.97 -3.93
CA VAL A 29 -13.00 6.45 -2.73
C VAL A 29 -14.49 6.76 -2.79
N GLU A 30 -15.31 5.73 -2.63
CA GLU A 30 -16.77 5.80 -2.68
C GLU A 30 -17.42 5.10 -1.49
N GLY A 31 -18.73 5.30 -1.35
CA GLY A 31 -19.51 4.75 -0.24
C GLY A 31 -19.48 5.63 1.02
N GLY A 32 -20.18 5.18 2.06
CA GLY A 32 -20.18 5.82 3.37
C GLY A 32 -19.04 5.30 4.23
N LEU A 33 -18.53 6.14 5.13
CA LEU A 33 -17.54 5.73 6.14
C LEU A 33 -18.22 4.82 7.18
N PRO A 34 -17.88 3.53 7.26
CA PRO A 34 -18.39 2.66 8.31
C PRO A 34 -17.88 3.12 9.68
N GLU A 35 -18.71 2.96 10.72
CA GLU A 35 -18.38 3.36 12.09
C GLU A 35 -17.08 2.72 12.60
N HIS A 36 -16.80 1.47 12.21
CA HIS A 36 -15.58 0.76 12.63
C HIS A 36 -14.29 1.30 12.01
N LEU A 37 -14.38 2.19 11.02
CA LEU A 37 -13.24 2.87 10.40
C LEU A 37 -13.12 4.33 10.86
N ALA A 38 -14.10 4.84 11.60
CA ALA A 38 -14.05 6.19 12.15
C ALA A 38 -12.82 6.34 13.06
N GLY A 39 -11.98 7.33 12.79
CA GLY A 39 -10.74 7.59 13.52
C GLY A 39 -9.53 6.75 13.09
N VAL A 40 -9.69 5.85 12.11
CA VAL A 40 -8.57 5.10 11.49
C VAL A 40 -8.19 5.69 10.14
N ILE A 41 -9.20 6.11 9.37
CA ILE A 41 -9.02 6.68 8.05
C ILE A 41 -9.56 8.11 8.02
N SER A 42 -8.81 8.99 7.37
CA SER A 42 -9.30 10.31 6.99
C SER A 42 -10.08 10.18 5.68
N PHE A 43 -11.38 10.43 5.73
CA PHE A 43 -12.24 10.37 4.55
C PHE A 43 -12.89 11.72 4.30
N ASN A 44 -12.76 12.23 3.07
CA ASN A 44 -13.44 13.44 2.63
C ASN A 44 -14.55 13.09 1.64
N SER A 45 -15.81 13.09 2.09
CA SER A 45 -16.97 12.76 1.24
C SER A 45 -17.20 13.75 0.09
N SER A 46 -16.59 14.93 0.11
CA SER A 46 -16.71 15.92 -0.97
C SER A 46 -15.79 15.67 -2.17
N ASN A 47 -14.78 14.80 -2.02
CA ASN A 47 -13.82 14.49 -3.07
C ASN A 47 -13.73 12.98 -3.28
N THR A 48 -13.96 12.53 -4.50
CA THR A 48 -13.82 11.09 -4.81
C THR A 48 -12.36 10.69 -4.93
N CYS A 49 -11.48 11.54 -5.45
CA CYS A 49 -10.05 11.24 -5.57
C CYS A 49 -9.29 11.58 -4.28
N GLN A 50 -8.75 10.58 -3.59
CA GLN A 50 -8.12 10.71 -2.27
C GLN A 50 -6.82 9.90 -2.18
N LEU A 51 -5.99 10.24 -1.20
CA LEU A 51 -4.81 9.45 -0.82
C LEU A 51 -5.25 8.11 -0.24
N LEU A 52 -4.59 7.03 -0.67
CA LEU A 52 -4.74 5.67 -0.15
C LEU A 52 -3.63 5.33 0.87
N LEU A 53 -3.11 6.36 1.53
CA LEU A 53 -2.07 6.28 2.55
C LEU A 53 -2.66 6.73 3.90
N ILE A 54 -2.09 6.21 4.97
CA ILE A 54 -2.45 6.57 6.34
C ILE A 54 -1.19 7.13 6.99
N GLU A 55 -1.31 8.31 7.61
CA GLU A 55 -0.25 8.86 8.44
C GLU A 55 -0.04 7.96 9.66
N SER A 56 1.20 7.80 10.11
CA SER A 56 1.48 7.12 11.37
C SER A 56 2.68 7.74 12.05
N ASN A 57 2.60 7.85 13.37
CA ASN A 57 3.71 8.26 14.23
C ASN A 57 4.36 7.07 14.97
N ALA A 58 4.13 5.85 14.49
CA ALA A 58 4.66 4.64 15.10
C ALA A 58 6.20 4.58 15.01
N THR A 59 6.81 4.15 16.11
CA THR A 59 8.26 3.96 16.22
C THR A 59 8.59 2.57 16.77
N THR A 60 9.72 2.04 16.37
CA THR A 60 10.30 0.79 16.88
C THR A 60 11.58 1.09 17.66
N SER A 61 12.17 0.08 18.31
CA SER A 61 13.52 0.16 18.88
C SER A 61 14.60 0.54 17.86
N ASN A 62 14.31 0.42 16.56
CA ASN A 62 15.23 0.65 15.46
C ASN A 62 14.94 1.97 14.71
N GLY A 63 14.00 2.78 15.20
CA GLY A 63 13.61 4.05 14.59
C GLY A 63 12.16 4.08 14.09
N ALA A 64 11.83 5.08 13.29
CA ALA A 64 10.49 5.30 12.75
C ALA A 64 10.01 4.10 11.92
N LEU A 65 8.74 3.72 12.09
CA LEU A 65 8.14 2.58 11.41
C LEU A 65 7.44 3.02 10.13
N TRP A 66 7.79 2.36 9.02
CA TRP A 66 6.98 2.38 7.81
C TRP A 66 6.19 1.08 7.68
N ILE A 67 4.90 1.20 7.39
CA ILE A 67 4.02 0.05 7.12
C ILE A 67 3.69 0.07 5.62
N LEU A 68 4.29 -0.86 4.88
CA LEU A 68 3.99 -1.04 3.46
C LEU A 68 2.79 -1.95 3.31
N GLY A 69 1.71 -1.39 2.77
CA GLY A 69 0.44 -2.09 2.58
C GLY A 69 0.05 -2.28 1.12
N MET A 70 -1.26 -2.25 0.87
CA MET A 70 -1.84 -2.54 -0.44
C MET A 70 -1.33 -1.66 -1.60
N PRO A 71 -1.10 -0.34 -1.46
CA PRO A 71 -0.49 0.46 -2.53
C PRO A 71 0.82 -0.14 -3.04
N PHE A 72 1.68 -0.60 -2.12
CA PHE A 72 2.95 -1.22 -2.45
C PHE A 72 2.76 -2.64 -3.02
N PHE A 73 2.00 -3.50 -2.32
CA PHE A 73 1.80 -4.91 -2.71
C PHE A 73 1.01 -5.10 -4.02
N ARG A 74 0.31 -4.07 -4.50
CA ARG A 74 -0.35 -4.10 -5.81
C ARG A 74 0.59 -3.76 -6.96
N LYS A 75 1.58 -2.89 -6.72
CA LYS A 75 2.61 -2.54 -7.71
C LYS A 75 3.72 -3.60 -7.73
N TYR A 76 4.05 -4.12 -6.57
CA TYR A 76 5.12 -5.08 -6.37
C TYR A 76 4.58 -6.39 -5.80
N TYR A 77 4.86 -7.48 -6.50
CA TYR A 77 4.65 -8.82 -5.97
C TYR A 77 5.67 -9.08 -4.85
N THR A 78 5.17 -9.36 -3.66
CA THR A 78 5.98 -9.60 -2.47
C THR A 78 5.72 -10.99 -1.91
N THR A 79 6.78 -11.78 -1.73
CA THR A 79 6.71 -13.09 -1.05
C THR A 79 7.52 -13.06 0.23
N PHE A 80 6.97 -13.66 1.28
CA PHE A 80 7.64 -13.80 2.57
C PHE A 80 8.11 -15.23 2.76
N HIS A 81 9.42 -15.41 2.99
CA HIS A 81 10.02 -16.68 3.36
C HIS A 81 10.29 -16.66 4.87
N LEU A 82 9.63 -17.55 5.60
CA LEU A 82 9.72 -17.57 7.07
C LEU A 82 10.96 -18.32 7.58
N GLY A 83 11.50 -19.27 6.81
CA GLY A 83 12.59 -20.15 7.27
C GLY A 83 12.23 -21.01 8.48
N ALA A 84 13.22 -21.74 9.01
CA ALA A 84 13.08 -22.48 10.27
C ALA A 84 13.29 -21.58 11.50
N SER A 85 14.04 -20.50 11.34
CA SER A 85 14.46 -19.58 12.41
C SER A 85 14.13 -18.12 12.07
N ARG A 86 14.34 -17.19 13.01
CA ARG A 86 14.07 -15.76 12.78
C ARG A 86 15.10 -15.16 11.81
N GLU A 87 16.31 -15.69 11.83
CA GLU A 87 17.48 -15.27 11.08
C GLU A 87 17.37 -15.64 9.60
N GLU A 88 16.63 -16.71 9.29
CA GLU A 88 16.33 -17.15 7.92
C GLU A 88 15.15 -16.40 7.27
N ARG A 89 14.47 -15.54 8.03
CA ARG A 89 13.34 -14.76 7.52
C ARG A 89 13.81 -13.78 6.48
N SER A 90 13.19 -13.85 5.31
CA SER A 90 13.46 -12.98 4.19
C SER A 90 12.18 -12.64 3.46
N PHE A 91 12.22 -11.60 2.65
CA PHE A 91 11.16 -11.30 1.71
C PHE A 91 11.77 -10.97 0.35
N TYR A 92 11.03 -11.29 -0.70
CA TYR A 92 11.44 -11.11 -2.08
C TYR A 92 10.41 -10.23 -2.77
N ILE A 93 10.89 -9.26 -3.53
CA ILE A 93 10.06 -8.27 -4.20
C ILE A 93 10.41 -8.26 -5.69
N THR A 94 9.38 -8.27 -6.53
CA THR A 94 9.47 -8.01 -7.97
C THR A 94 8.27 -7.19 -8.44
N GLU A 95 8.28 -6.67 -9.66
CA GLU A 95 7.08 -6.04 -10.21
C GLU A 95 5.93 -7.05 -10.30
N ALA A 96 4.71 -6.61 -10.00
CA ALA A 96 3.52 -7.42 -10.21
C ALA A 96 3.11 -7.42 -11.69
N GLY A 97 2.89 -8.60 -12.25
CA GLY A 97 2.30 -8.81 -13.57
C GLY A 97 0.82 -8.44 -13.62
N GLN A 98 0.21 -8.58 -14.80
CA GLN A 98 -1.18 -8.15 -15.02
C GLN A 98 -2.22 -8.90 -14.18
N ASP A 99 -1.91 -10.14 -13.84
CA ASP A 99 -2.69 -11.10 -13.05
C ASP A 99 -2.24 -11.14 -11.58
N CYS A 100 -1.44 -10.15 -11.13
CA CYS A 100 -0.83 -10.11 -9.79
C CYS A 100 0.13 -11.29 -9.53
N SER A 101 0.65 -11.94 -10.57
CA SER A 101 1.76 -12.89 -10.47
C SER A 101 3.12 -12.16 -10.50
N PRO A 102 4.23 -12.83 -10.16
CA PRO A 102 5.56 -12.26 -10.38
C PRO A 102 5.76 -11.96 -11.87
N ALA A 103 6.09 -10.71 -12.23
CA ALA A 103 6.38 -10.38 -13.63
C ALA A 103 7.53 -11.24 -14.16
N GLY A 104 7.34 -11.86 -15.32
CA GLY A 104 8.33 -12.73 -15.94
C GLY A 104 9.58 -11.98 -16.42
N PRO A 105 10.68 -12.69 -16.71
CA PRO A 105 11.85 -12.11 -17.35
C PRO A 105 11.46 -11.53 -18.73
N GLY A 106 11.46 -10.20 -18.85
CA GLY A 106 11.06 -9.47 -20.05
C GLY A 106 9.78 -8.62 -19.89
N GLU A 107 8.91 -8.96 -18.94
CA GLU A 107 7.72 -8.16 -18.61
C GLU A 107 8.06 -6.97 -17.72
N ALA A 108 9.04 -7.11 -16.82
CA ALA A 108 9.51 -6.00 -15.98
C ALA A 108 10.11 -4.82 -16.79
N SER A 109 10.61 -5.10 -18.01
CA SER A 109 11.13 -4.10 -18.95
C SER A 109 10.06 -3.52 -19.88
N GLN A 110 8.93 -4.19 -20.03
CA GLN A 110 7.74 -3.65 -20.67
C GLN A 110 6.81 -3.18 -19.56
N GLY A 111 7.20 -2.07 -18.92
CA GLY A 111 6.45 -1.49 -17.81
C GLY A 111 4.96 -1.54 -18.09
N VAL A 112 4.17 -1.84 -17.04
CA VAL A 112 2.71 -2.01 -17.07
C VAL A 112 2.09 -1.17 -18.19
N PRO A 113 1.30 -1.77 -19.12
CA PRO A 113 0.73 -1.07 -20.27
C PRO A 113 0.18 0.30 -19.85
N SER A 114 0.50 1.34 -20.62
CA SER A 114 0.11 2.74 -20.38
C SER A 114 -1.35 2.90 -19.95
N ASP A 115 -2.23 2.02 -20.40
CA ASP A 115 -3.66 2.01 -20.13
C ASP A 115 -4.01 1.75 -18.65
N ARG A 116 -3.12 1.14 -17.85
CA ARG A 116 -3.28 1.00 -16.38
C ARG A 116 -2.54 2.08 -15.59
N ARG A 117 -1.60 2.82 -16.19
CA ARG A 117 -0.96 4.00 -15.57
C ARG A 117 -1.93 5.19 -15.46
N SER A 118 -3.16 5.07 -15.93
CA SER A 118 -4.16 6.14 -15.85
C SER A 118 -5.40 5.75 -15.05
N GLN A 119 -5.54 4.48 -14.65
CA GLN A 119 -6.73 4.01 -13.93
C GLN A 119 -6.51 4.08 -12.42
N LEU A 120 -7.08 5.12 -11.82
CA LEU A 120 -7.23 5.22 -10.38
C LEU A 120 -7.97 4.01 -9.82
N ARG A 121 -7.48 3.51 -8.68
CA ARG A 121 -8.15 2.42 -7.98
C ARG A 121 -9.44 2.93 -7.35
N ARG A 122 -10.52 2.17 -7.55
CA ARG A 122 -11.78 2.38 -6.82
C ARG A 122 -11.78 1.61 -5.50
N VAL A 123 -12.10 2.30 -4.42
CA VAL A 123 -12.19 1.77 -3.06
C VAL A 123 -13.57 2.10 -2.51
N ASP A 124 -14.40 1.07 -2.36
CA ASP A 124 -15.67 1.17 -1.66
C ASP A 124 -15.44 0.97 -0.16
N LEU A 125 -15.63 2.03 0.63
CA LEU A 125 -15.39 2.00 2.07
C LEU A 125 -16.26 0.99 2.82
N MET A 126 -17.45 0.68 2.31
CA MET A 126 -18.33 -0.31 2.91
C MET A 126 -17.78 -1.74 2.77
N LYS A 127 -16.86 -1.96 1.83
CA LYS A 127 -16.17 -3.24 1.63
C LYS A 127 -14.83 -3.33 2.37
N VAL A 128 -14.41 -2.27 3.05
CA VAL A 128 -13.15 -2.26 3.79
C VAL A 128 -13.32 -2.97 5.13
N HIS A 129 -12.58 -4.07 5.30
CA HIS A 129 -12.57 -4.87 6.51
C HIS A 129 -11.36 -4.55 7.39
N LEU A 130 -11.60 -4.29 8.67
CA LEU A 130 -10.54 -4.14 9.66
C LEU A 130 -10.39 -5.47 10.43
N PRO A 131 -9.27 -6.20 10.27
CA PRO A 131 -9.05 -7.45 10.98
C PRO A 131 -9.12 -7.29 12.49
N GLN A 132 -9.60 -8.31 13.19
CA GLN A 132 -9.75 -8.27 14.65
C GLN A 132 -8.42 -8.03 15.37
N THR A 133 -7.33 -8.59 14.86
CA THR A 133 -5.97 -8.36 15.38
C THR A 133 -5.55 -6.90 15.28
N ALA A 134 -5.88 -6.22 14.17
CA ALA A 134 -5.63 -4.79 14.02
C ALA A 134 -6.43 -3.97 15.05
N LYS A 135 -7.72 -4.29 15.25
CA LYS A 135 -8.55 -3.65 16.29
C LYS A 135 -7.95 -3.79 17.69
N ILE A 136 -7.37 -4.94 18.01
CA ILE A 136 -6.70 -5.19 19.30
C ILE A 136 -5.41 -4.37 19.40
N ALA A 137 -4.58 -4.38 18.36
CA ALA A 137 -3.31 -3.64 18.33
C ALA A 137 -3.50 -2.12 18.48
N MET A 138 -4.54 -1.56 17.84
CA MET A 138 -4.88 -0.13 17.94
C MET A 138 -5.33 0.27 19.35
N LYS A 139 -6.06 -0.60 20.06
CA LYS A 139 -6.43 -0.37 21.47
C LYS A 139 -5.23 -0.46 22.41
N GLY A 140 -4.25 -1.30 22.09
CA GLY A 140 -3.05 -1.53 22.89
C GLY A 140 -1.92 -0.50 22.72
N GLN A 141 -2.13 0.59 21.98
CA GLN A 141 -1.10 1.61 21.65
C GLN A 141 0.13 1.08 20.87
N PHE A 142 0.09 -0.15 20.33
CA PHE A 142 1.19 -0.71 19.54
C PHE A 142 1.33 -0.08 18.15
N ALA A 143 0.24 0.53 17.66
CA ALA A 143 0.21 1.33 16.45
C ALA A 143 -0.78 2.47 16.68
N ARG A 144 -0.27 3.65 17.03
CA ARG A 144 -1.00 4.89 16.79
C ARG A 144 -0.84 5.17 15.30
N LEU A 145 -1.87 4.78 14.56
CA LEU A 145 -2.12 5.23 13.20
C LEU A 145 -2.68 6.65 13.35
#